data_AF-A0A9P1I014-F1
#
_entry.id   AF-A0A9P1I014-F1
#
_cell.length_a   1.000
_cell.length_b   1.000
_cell.length_c   1.000
_cell.angle_alpha   90.00
_cell.angle_beta   90.00
_cell.angle_gamma   90.00
#
_symmetry.space_group_name_H-M   'P 1'
#
loop_
_entity.id
_entity.type
_entity.pdbx_description
1 polymer ?
#
loop_
_entity_poly.entity_id
_entity_poly.type
_entity_poly.pdbx_seq_one_letter_code
_entity_poly.pdbx_strand_id
1 'polypeptide(L)'
;MSKAVSATERALRFVEKSSRIKLQDLRDNIGARTTGRQVRKGTNQAGHTQGALERAAKPPLGWIWGDFFRPWQRMFPGERHFNADINLRREYQPLSLIELSRLIDLGWVDPSQPIDVAALCRTKKFNIQPRLRQYGFDLTAEGADDFTHKIDIEVQYASQSAIAAVEKAGGRIRTAYYDVQSLEAAVDPQSWFKKGLPVPPRRAPPTSLLEYYLSPLNRGYLSKDEEINEMRKKLSLVMGYDHTAELVGETKSPNQIFHGIPAGSVVSLADKKIFGPTREELKKYYEGDLRSDTNYAC
;
A
#
# COMPACT_ATOMS: atom_id res chain seq x y z
N MET A 1 41.14 31.83 -16.65
CA MET A 1 40.49 30.91 -15.68
C MET A 1 40.04 29.66 -16.43
N SER A 2 40.72 28.53 -16.23
CA SER A 2 40.36 27.26 -16.88
C SER A 2 39.00 26.80 -16.38
N LYS A 3 37.99 26.72 -17.26
CA LYS A 3 36.67 26.17 -16.92
C LYS A 3 36.87 24.77 -16.35
N ALA A 4 36.33 24.53 -15.16
CA ALA A 4 36.38 23.21 -14.53
C ALA A 4 35.70 22.20 -15.45
N VAL A 5 36.48 21.29 -16.01
CA VAL A 5 36.00 20.25 -16.94
C VAL A 5 35.19 19.24 -16.13
N SER A 6 33.95 18.98 -16.53
CA SER A 6 33.05 18.03 -15.85
C SER A 6 33.71 16.65 -15.76
N ALA A 7 33.38 15.87 -14.74
CA ALA A 7 33.89 14.50 -14.60
C ALA A 7 33.57 13.64 -15.84
N THR A 8 32.42 13.88 -16.47
CA THR A 8 31.99 13.22 -17.71
C THR A 8 32.92 13.56 -18.88
N GLU A 9 33.20 14.84 -19.09
CA GLU A 9 34.10 15.32 -20.15
C GLU A 9 35.53 14.83 -19.95
N ARG A 10 36.00 14.74 -18.70
CA ARG A 10 37.30 14.15 -18.37
C ARG A 10 37.33 12.66 -18.72
N ALA A 11 36.28 11.91 -18.35
CA ALA A 11 36.16 10.48 -18.67
C ALA A 11 36.14 10.25 -20.20
N LEU A 12 35.39 11.05 -20.95
CA LEU A 12 35.35 10.97 -22.42
C LEU A 12 36.72 11.19 -23.05
N ARG A 13 37.48 12.20 -22.60
CA ARG A 13 38.86 12.43 -23.07
C ARG A 13 39.79 11.26 -22.79
N PHE A 14 39.60 10.53 -21.69
CA PHE A 14 40.37 9.32 -21.41
C PHE A 14 39.99 8.17 -22.34
N VAL A 15 38.70 8.01 -22.63
CA VAL A 15 38.22 7.01 -23.59
C VAL A 15 38.71 7.30 -25.00
N GLU A 16 38.66 8.56 -25.45
CA GLU A 16 39.17 8.99 -26.77
C GLU A 16 40.67 8.72 -26.96
N LYS A 17 41.46 8.87 -25.89
CA LYS A 17 42.90 8.58 -25.91
C LYS A 17 43.23 7.10 -25.78
N SER A 18 42.27 6.29 -25.35
CA SER A 18 42.46 4.85 -25.16
C SER A 18 42.30 4.07 -26.46
N SER A 19 42.88 2.87 -26.53
CA SER A 19 42.64 1.96 -27.65
C SER A 19 41.18 1.52 -27.71
N ARG A 20 40.71 1.12 -28.90
CA ARG A 20 39.35 0.57 -29.07
C ARG A 20 39.10 -0.58 -28.08
N ILE A 21 38.08 -0.43 -27.24
CA ILE A 21 37.66 -1.44 -26.25
C ILE A 21 37.26 -2.72 -26.99
N LYS A 22 37.87 -3.84 -26.61
CA LYS A 22 37.57 -5.19 -27.12
C LYS A 22 36.89 -6.03 -26.04
N LEU A 23 36.30 -7.16 -26.43
CA LEU A 23 35.66 -8.11 -25.51
C LEU A 23 36.63 -8.60 -24.41
N GLN A 24 37.93 -8.70 -24.74
CA GLN A 24 38.98 -9.13 -23.82
C GLN A 24 39.30 -8.11 -22.72
N ASP A 25 38.96 -6.83 -22.94
CA ASP A 25 39.19 -5.74 -21.99
C ASP A 25 38.07 -5.64 -20.96
N LEU A 26 36.95 -6.34 -21.18
CA LEU A 26 35.84 -6.38 -20.24
C LEU A 26 36.28 -7.06 -18.94
N ARG A 27 36.19 -6.29 -17.86
CA ARG A 27 36.43 -6.76 -16.50
C ARG A 27 35.27 -6.31 -15.63
N ASP A 28 34.91 -7.13 -14.65
CA ASP A 28 33.96 -6.71 -13.63
C ASP A 28 34.54 -5.54 -12.82
N ASN A 29 33.67 -4.72 -12.25
CA ASN A 29 34.09 -3.70 -11.29
C ASN A 29 34.90 -4.37 -10.17
N ILE A 30 36.03 -3.76 -9.80
CA ILE A 30 36.91 -4.31 -8.76
C ILE A 30 36.09 -4.51 -7.48
N GLY A 31 36.03 -5.75 -6.99
CA GLY A 31 35.24 -6.12 -5.81
C GLY A 31 33.80 -6.59 -6.08
N ALA A 32 33.30 -6.48 -7.32
CA ALA A 32 31.98 -7.04 -7.69
C ALA A 32 31.96 -8.57 -7.61
N ARG A 33 33.09 -9.21 -7.91
CA ARG A 33 33.33 -10.62 -7.61
C ARG A 33 34.39 -10.73 -6.53
N THR A 34 33.99 -11.26 -5.37
CA THR A 34 34.94 -11.73 -4.38
C THR A 34 35.38 -13.12 -4.80
N THR A 35 36.70 -13.34 -4.91
CA THR A 35 37.20 -14.71 -5.02
C THR A 35 36.84 -15.40 -3.71
N GLY A 36 35.88 -16.34 -3.76
CA GLY A 36 35.57 -17.18 -2.60
C GLY A 36 36.87 -17.78 -2.04
N ARG A 37 36.93 -18.01 -0.72
CA ARG A 37 38.11 -18.57 -0.06
C ARG A 37 38.59 -19.79 -0.83
N GLN A 38 39.74 -19.68 -1.52
CA GLN A 38 40.27 -20.79 -2.29
C GLN A 38 40.83 -21.84 -1.35
N VAL A 39 40.21 -23.01 -1.39
CA VAL A 39 40.56 -24.16 -0.58
C VAL A 39 41.59 -24.98 -1.35
N ARG A 40 42.82 -25.08 -0.85
CA ARG A 40 43.86 -25.90 -1.50
C ARG A 40 43.63 -27.39 -1.19
N LYS A 41 43.64 -28.23 -2.23
CA LYS A 41 43.37 -29.68 -2.20
C LYS A 41 44.19 -30.48 -1.17
N GLY A 42 45.37 -29.98 -0.76
CA GLY A 42 46.27 -30.64 0.18
C GLY A 42 46.22 -30.15 1.63
N THR A 43 45.44 -29.12 1.97
CA THR A 43 45.56 -28.47 3.30
C THR A 43 44.22 -27.91 3.79
N ASN A 44 43.25 -28.80 4.03
CA ASN A 44 41.91 -28.54 4.60
C ASN A 44 40.83 -28.35 3.54
N GLN A 45 39.82 -29.22 3.56
CA GLN A 45 38.55 -29.04 2.86
C GLN A 45 37.75 -27.89 3.49
N ALA A 46 37.96 -26.64 3.09
CA ALA A 46 37.12 -25.50 3.47
C ALA A 46 36.99 -25.26 5.00
N GLY A 47 37.98 -25.65 5.79
CA GLY A 47 37.91 -25.58 7.25
C GLY A 47 37.15 -26.73 7.92
N HIS A 48 36.85 -27.82 7.19
CA HIS A 48 36.21 -29.02 7.73
C HIS A 48 37.12 -29.89 8.60
N THR A 49 38.43 -29.63 8.68
CA THR A 49 39.34 -30.65 9.23
C THR A 49 40.52 -30.09 10.03
N GLN A 50 40.49 -28.83 10.47
CA GLN A 50 41.46 -28.40 11.49
C GLN A 50 40.79 -27.49 12.52
N GLY A 51 40.76 -27.97 13.76
CA GLY A 51 40.23 -27.26 14.93
C GLY A 51 38.88 -27.81 15.41
N ALA A 52 38.02 -26.94 15.94
CA ALA A 52 36.77 -27.32 16.62
C ALA A 52 35.79 -28.16 15.76
N LEU A 53 35.87 -28.06 14.43
CA LEU A 53 35.02 -28.80 13.48
C LEU A 53 35.50 -30.24 13.18
N GLU A 54 36.76 -30.56 13.47
CA GLU A 54 37.35 -31.88 13.19
C GLU A 54 36.95 -32.90 14.27
N ARG A 55 36.69 -32.43 15.50
CA ARG A 55 36.41 -33.25 16.67
C ARG A 55 34.99 -33.08 17.23
N ALA A 56 34.25 -32.04 16.83
CA ALA A 56 32.91 -31.77 17.35
C ALA A 56 31.96 -31.26 16.26
N ALA A 57 30.71 -31.72 16.33
CA ALA A 57 29.62 -31.11 15.59
C ALA A 57 29.40 -29.68 16.12
N LYS A 58 29.30 -28.69 15.22
CA LYS A 58 28.84 -27.34 15.62
C LYS A 58 27.43 -27.49 16.19
N PRO A 59 27.17 -27.00 17.41
CA PRO A 59 25.84 -27.05 17.95
C PRO A 59 24.90 -26.12 17.15
N PRO A 60 23.57 -26.35 17.22
CA PRO A 60 22.60 -25.52 16.52
C PRO A 60 22.61 -24.07 17.02
N LEU A 61 22.07 -23.14 16.21
CA LEU A 61 21.93 -21.74 16.58
C LEU A 61 21.12 -21.60 17.88
N GLY A 62 21.63 -20.79 18.82
CA GLY A 62 21.00 -20.62 20.15
C GLY A 62 21.46 -21.62 21.20
N TRP A 63 22.48 -22.44 20.91
CA TRP A 63 23.10 -23.33 21.90
C TRP A 63 23.85 -22.55 22.99
N ILE A 64 23.56 -22.89 24.24
CA ILE A 64 24.25 -22.37 25.43
C ILE A 64 25.10 -23.50 26.00
N TRP A 65 26.43 -23.31 26.00
CA TRP A 65 27.36 -24.29 26.56
C TRP A 65 27.16 -24.43 28.07
N GLY A 66 26.95 -25.66 28.54
CA GLY A 66 26.80 -25.97 29.97
C GLY A 66 25.36 -26.01 30.49
N ASP A 67 24.39 -25.44 29.79
CA ASP A 67 22.97 -25.48 30.18
C ASP A 67 22.09 -25.91 29.00
N PHE A 68 22.18 -27.20 28.68
CA PHE A 68 21.44 -27.83 27.58
C PHE A 68 19.92 -27.70 27.73
N PHE A 69 19.42 -27.67 28.97
CA PHE A 69 17.99 -27.70 29.25
C PHE A 69 17.34 -26.30 29.24
N ARG A 70 18.12 -25.22 29.18
CA ARG A 70 17.62 -23.83 29.24
C ARG A 70 18.18 -22.93 28.13
N PRO A 71 17.93 -23.21 26.84
CA PRO A 71 18.26 -22.26 25.78
C PRO A 71 17.47 -20.96 25.96
N TRP A 72 18.04 -19.82 25.54
CA TRP A 72 17.46 -18.48 25.76
C TRP A 72 15.98 -18.38 25.35
N GLN A 73 15.60 -19.00 24.22
CA GLN A 73 14.23 -19.00 23.71
C GLN A 73 13.22 -19.76 24.59
N ARG A 74 13.70 -20.61 25.52
CA ARG A 74 12.88 -21.38 26.47
C ARG A 74 13.00 -20.89 27.91
N MET A 75 13.96 -20.02 28.20
CA MET A 75 14.12 -19.43 29.54
C MET A 75 12.90 -18.60 29.93
N PHE A 76 12.30 -17.91 28.97
CA PHE A 76 11.10 -17.11 29.15
C PHE A 76 9.90 -17.87 28.58
N PRO A 77 8.77 -17.95 29.32
CA PRO A 77 7.55 -18.49 28.76
C PRO A 77 7.08 -17.60 27.60
N GLY A 78 6.74 -18.21 26.47
CA GLY A 78 6.18 -17.47 25.34
C GLY A 78 4.78 -16.94 25.68
N GLU A 79 4.51 -15.70 25.31
CA GLU A 79 3.17 -15.13 25.45
C GLU A 79 2.25 -15.68 24.36
N ARG A 80 1.30 -16.54 24.75
CA ARG A 80 0.39 -17.22 23.81
C ARG A 80 -0.43 -16.23 22.96
N HIS A 81 -0.75 -15.06 23.51
CA HIS A 81 -1.65 -14.09 22.91
C HIS A 81 -0.95 -13.08 21.99
N PHE A 82 0.38 -12.95 22.05
CA PHE A 82 1.11 -11.90 21.33
C PHE A 82 0.86 -11.93 19.81
N ASN A 83 0.90 -13.13 19.22
CA ASN A 83 0.68 -13.38 17.78
C ASN A 83 -0.51 -14.32 17.48
N ALA A 84 -1.40 -14.57 18.45
CA ALA A 84 -2.47 -15.57 18.28
C ALA A 84 -3.42 -15.25 17.11
N ASP A 85 -3.73 -13.98 16.92
CA ASP A 85 -4.70 -13.43 15.99
C ASP A 85 -4.03 -12.73 14.79
N ILE A 86 -2.72 -12.90 14.57
CA ILE A 86 -1.98 -12.20 13.52
C ILE A 86 -2.57 -12.38 12.12
N ASN A 87 -3.22 -13.52 11.85
CA ASN A 87 -3.86 -13.82 10.57
C ASN A 87 -5.24 -13.16 10.40
N LEU A 88 -5.84 -12.70 11.49
CA LEU A 88 -7.16 -12.05 11.52
C LEU A 88 -7.03 -10.52 11.59
N ARG A 89 -5.90 -10.01 12.08
CA ARG A 89 -5.61 -8.57 12.15
C ARG A 89 -5.62 -7.96 10.75
N ARG A 90 -6.25 -6.79 10.65
CA ARG A 90 -6.31 -5.99 9.43
C ARG A 90 -5.20 -4.96 9.47
N GLU A 91 -4.43 -4.88 8.40
CA GLU A 91 -3.36 -3.90 8.26
C GLU A 91 -3.80 -2.80 7.29
N TYR A 92 -3.47 -1.56 7.61
CA TYR A 92 -3.65 -0.41 6.73
C TYR A 92 -2.29 0.23 6.50
N GLN A 93 -1.92 0.45 5.24
CA GLN A 93 -0.64 1.07 4.93
C GLN A 93 -0.72 2.56 5.28
N PRO A 94 0.18 3.11 6.12
CA PRO A 94 0.12 4.53 6.46
C PRO A 94 0.50 5.39 5.25
N LEU A 95 -0.29 6.43 5.01
CA LEU A 95 -0.02 7.51 4.07
C LEU A 95 -0.08 8.82 4.84
N SER A 96 1.03 9.57 4.86
CA SER A 96 1.10 10.87 5.52
C SER A 96 0.61 11.98 4.61
N LEU A 97 0.06 13.05 5.20
CA LEU A 97 -0.37 14.23 4.45
C LEU A 97 0.80 14.91 3.74
N ILE A 98 1.99 14.92 4.35
CA ILE A 98 3.20 15.43 3.69
C ILE A 98 3.58 14.62 2.44
N GLU A 99 3.45 13.29 2.49
CA GLU A 99 3.70 12.43 1.35
C GLU A 99 2.63 12.63 0.26
N LEU A 100 1.37 12.79 0.66
CA LEU A 100 0.28 13.09 -0.27
C LEU A 100 0.49 14.43 -0.98
N SER A 101 0.86 15.49 -0.24
CA SER A 101 1.24 16.79 -0.82
C SER A 101 2.40 16.63 -1.81
N ARG A 102 3.44 15.89 -1.43
CA ARG A 102 4.58 15.62 -2.31
C ARG A 102 4.15 14.95 -3.63
N LEU A 103 3.23 13.99 -3.57
CA LEU A 103 2.72 13.31 -4.77
C LEU A 103 1.93 14.26 -5.68
N ILE A 104 1.20 15.21 -5.10
CA ILE A 104 0.44 16.24 -5.82
C ILE A 104 1.39 17.26 -6.46
N ASP A 105 2.34 17.80 -5.69
CA ASP A 105 3.29 18.82 -6.15
C ASP A 105 4.18 18.33 -7.29
N LEU A 106 4.59 17.07 -7.24
CA LEU A 106 5.34 16.42 -8.31
C LEU A 106 4.48 16.07 -9.54
N GLY A 107 3.16 16.26 -9.48
CA GLY A 107 2.23 15.99 -10.56
C GLY A 107 1.93 14.51 -10.80
N TRP A 108 2.17 13.63 -9.82
CA TRP A 108 1.80 12.21 -9.93
C TRP A 108 0.30 11.98 -9.69
N VAL A 109 -0.29 12.80 -8.82
CA VAL A 109 -1.71 12.77 -8.47
C VAL A 109 -2.33 14.11 -8.83
N ASP A 110 -3.42 14.07 -9.59
CA ASP A 110 -4.18 15.27 -9.96
C ASP A 110 -5.25 15.56 -8.89
N PRO A 111 -5.18 16.71 -8.19
CA PRO A 111 -6.14 17.06 -7.14
C PRO A 111 -7.54 17.40 -7.70
N SER A 112 -7.66 17.60 -9.02
CA SER A 112 -8.93 17.90 -9.69
C SER A 112 -9.85 16.69 -9.80
N GLN A 113 -9.30 15.48 -9.66
CA GLN A 113 -10.02 14.21 -9.74
C GLN A 113 -10.15 13.59 -8.35
N PRO A 114 -11.18 12.75 -8.11
CA PRO A 114 -11.30 12.03 -6.87
C PRO A 114 -10.11 11.08 -6.69
N ILE A 115 -9.46 11.18 -5.53
CA ILE A 115 -8.31 10.37 -5.14
C ILE A 115 -8.83 9.13 -4.41
N ASP A 116 -8.71 7.98 -5.06
CA ASP A 116 -9.04 6.67 -4.49
C ASP A 116 -7.82 5.75 -4.47
N VAL A 117 -8.01 4.52 -3.97
CA VAL A 117 -6.95 3.49 -3.94
C VAL A 117 -6.37 3.25 -5.34
N ALA A 118 -7.21 3.24 -6.38
CA ALA A 118 -6.78 2.99 -7.75
C ALA A 118 -5.93 4.14 -8.30
N ALA A 119 -6.32 5.39 -8.03
CA ALA A 119 -5.58 6.59 -8.41
C ALA A 119 -4.20 6.63 -7.74
N LEU A 120 -4.11 6.27 -6.46
CA LEU A 120 -2.84 6.20 -5.73
C LEU A 120 -1.96 5.05 -6.23
N CYS A 121 -2.49 3.84 -6.36
CA CYS A 121 -1.72 2.68 -6.81
C CYS A 121 -1.25 2.81 -8.26
N ARG A 122 -2.01 3.53 -9.12
CA ARG A 122 -1.61 3.87 -10.49
C ARG A 122 -0.26 4.59 -10.55
N THR A 123 0.10 5.38 -9.54
CA THR A 123 1.38 6.08 -9.48
C THR A 123 2.58 5.14 -9.31
N LYS A 124 2.34 3.91 -8.83
CA LYS A 124 3.37 2.94 -8.42
C LYS A 124 4.34 3.43 -7.33
N LYS A 125 4.05 4.58 -6.71
CA LYS A 125 4.81 5.12 -5.56
C LYS A 125 4.23 4.62 -4.25
N PHE A 126 2.91 4.49 -4.22
CA PHE A 126 2.18 3.85 -3.15
C PHE A 126 1.75 2.44 -3.59
N ASN A 127 1.99 1.43 -2.77
CA ASN A 127 1.66 0.04 -3.08
C ASN A 127 0.95 -0.60 -1.90
N ILE A 128 -0.14 -1.29 -2.20
CA ILE A 128 -0.93 -2.06 -1.24
C ILE A 128 -0.89 -3.51 -1.69
N GLN A 129 -0.73 -4.44 -0.75
CA GLN A 129 -0.65 -5.86 -1.00
C GLN A 129 -1.82 -6.58 -0.32
N PRO A 130 -2.97 -6.76 -1.01
CA PRO A 130 -4.15 -7.39 -0.43
C PRO A 130 -3.88 -8.80 0.11
N ARG A 131 -2.95 -9.53 -0.51
CA ARG A 131 -2.54 -10.88 -0.10
C ARG A 131 -1.84 -10.93 1.26
N LEU A 132 -1.27 -9.81 1.72
CA LEU A 132 -0.67 -9.68 3.04
C LEU A 132 -1.66 -9.17 4.10
N ARG A 133 -2.97 -9.32 3.87
CA ARG A 133 -4.04 -8.87 4.78
C ARG A 133 -4.07 -7.35 4.96
N GLN A 134 -3.61 -6.64 3.94
CA GLN A 134 -3.77 -5.19 3.87
C GLN A 134 -5.15 -4.88 3.29
N TYR A 135 -5.93 -4.07 3.99
CA TYR A 135 -7.31 -3.73 3.61
C TYR A 135 -7.44 -2.34 2.98
N GLY A 136 -6.32 -1.65 2.80
CA GLY A 136 -6.26 -0.31 2.21
C GLY A 136 -5.17 0.51 2.86
N PHE A 137 -5.43 1.80 3.02
CA PHE A 137 -4.50 2.75 3.61
C PHE A 137 -5.13 3.59 4.73
N ASP A 138 -4.27 4.03 5.63
CA ASP A 138 -4.58 4.92 6.75
C ASP A 138 -4.02 6.31 6.44
N LEU A 139 -4.88 7.34 6.48
CA LEU A 139 -4.44 8.72 6.36
C LEU A 139 -3.99 9.27 7.73
N THR A 140 -2.67 9.42 7.84
CA THR A 140 -1.99 9.90 9.04
C THR A 140 -1.79 11.42 9.01
N ALA A 141 -1.84 12.06 10.18
CA ALA A 141 -1.79 13.52 10.32
C ALA A 141 -0.38 14.13 10.23
N GLU A 142 0.64 13.36 9.84
CA GLU A 142 1.99 13.88 9.66
C GLU A 142 2.00 14.88 8.49
N GLY A 143 2.37 16.14 8.79
CA GLY A 143 2.27 17.26 7.84
C GLY A 143 0.92 17.95 7.79
N ALA A 144 0.05 17.77 8.79
CA ALA A 144 -1.27 18.40 8.84
C ALA A 144 -1.25 19.94 8.80
N ASP A 145 -0.23 20.57 9.38
CA ASP A 145 -0.15 22.04 9.47
C ASP A 145 0.15 22.69 8.11
N ASP A 146 0.96 22.03 7.29
CA ASP A 146 1.41 22.53 5.97
C ASP A 146 0.52 22.06 4.81
N PHE A 147 -0.52 21.26 5.10
CA PHE A 147 -1.40 20.72 4.06
C PHE A 147 -2.33 21.80 3.50
N THR A 148 -2.18 22.13 2.21
CA THR A 148 -2.90 23.22 1.54
C THR A 148 -3.73 22.78 0.33
N HIS A 149 -3.66 21.50 -0.05
CA HIS A 149 -4.30 21.02 -1.28
C HIS A 149 -5.79 20.75 -1.08
N LYS A 150 -6.62 21.34 -1.96
CA LYS A 150 -8.06 21.08 -2.03
C LYS A 150 -8.33 19.79 -2.80
N ILE A 151 -8.62 18.68 -2.11
CA ILE A 151 -8.79 17.34 -2.71
C ILE A 151 -10.11 16.67 -2.30
N ASP A 152 -10.65 15.78 -3.13
CA ASP A 152 -11.70 14.81 -2.73
C ASP A 152 -11.04 13.43 -2.62
N ILE A 153 -10.95 12.87 -1.40
CA ILE A 153 -10.23 11.62 -1.13
C ILE A 153 -11.12 10.57 -0.46
N GLU A 154 -11.08 9.35 -0.99
CA GLU A 154 -11.69 8.16 -0.41
C GLU A 154 -10.61 7.29 0.25
N VAL A 155 -10.69 7.12 1.57
CA VAL A 155 -9.70 6.40 2.39
C VAL A 155 -10.36 5.24 3.14
N GLN A 156 -9.61 4.25 3.62
CA GLN A 156 -10.18 3.17 4.44
C GLN A 156 -10.24 3.52 5.92
N TYR A 157 -9.21 4.20 6.41
CA TYR A 157 -9.11 4.68 7.78
C TYR A 157 -8.48 6.07 7.81
N ALA A 158 -8.95 6.93 8.69
CA ALA A 158 -8.38 8.26 8.85
C ALA A 158 -8.44 8.70 10.32
N SER A 159 -7.37 9.35 10.76
CA SER A 159 -7.33 10.03 12.05
C SER A 159 -8.13 11.34 12.03
N GLN A 160 -8.69 11.73 13.18
CA GLN A 160 -9.50 12.96 13.27
C GLN A 160 -8.70 14.22 12.91
N SER A 161 -7.42 14.24 13.27
CA SER A 161 -6.49 15.32 12.90
C SER A 161 -6.23 15.38 11.40
N ALA A 162 -6.10 14.23 10.72
CA ALA A 162 -5.96 14.20 9.28
C ALA A 162 -7.23 14.66 8.55
N ILE A 163 -8.41 14.24 9.05
CA ILE A 163 -9.71 14.71 8.55
C ILE A 163 -9.81 16.24 8.67
N ALA A 164 -9.43 16.79 9.83
CA ALA A 164 -9.42 18.23 10.08
C ALA A 164 -8.54 18.99 9.09
N ALA A 165 -7.32 18.47 8.83
CA ALA A 165 -6.38 19.11 7.91
C ALA A 165 -6.90 19.14 6.46
N VAL A 166 -7.49 18.04 5.98
CA VAL A 166 -8.08 17.98 4.64
C VAL A 166 -9.28 18.93 4.53
N GLU A 167 -10.16 18.95 5.52
CA GLU A 167 -11.34 19.83 5.54
C GLU A 167 -10.96 21.31 5.71
N LYS A 168 -9.89 21.61 6.46
CA LYS A 168 -9.32 22.96 6.60
C LYS A 168 -8.76 23.49 5.27
N ALA A 169 -8.16 22.63 4.45
CA ALA A 169 -7.76 22.97 3.08
C ALA A 169 -8.95 23.09 2.11
N GLY A 170 -10.19 22.86 2.58
CA GLY A 170 -11.40 22.89 1.78
C GLY A 170 -11.65 21.63 0.96
N GLY A 171 -10.96 20.54 1.28
CA GLY A 171 -11.15 19.23 0.67
C GLY A 171 -12.35 18.46 1.25
N ARG A 172 -12.64 17.31 0.64
CA ARG A 172 -13.65 16.34 1.06
C ARG A 172 -12.95 15.02 1.37
N ILE A 173 -13.27 14.42 2.52
CA ILE A 173 -12.80 13.09 2.88
C ILE A 173 -14.00 12.18 3.14
N ARG A 174 -13.92 10.93 2.67
CA ARG A 174 -14.88 9.85 2.94
C ARG A 174 -14.13 8.59 3.30
N THR A 175 -14.63 7.85 4.29
CA THR A 175 -14.09 6.54 4.65
C THR A 175 -14.95 5.42 4.07
N ALA A 176 -14.32 4.49 3.33
CA ALA A 176 -15.00 3.40 2.66
C ALA A 176 -14.31 2.06 2.88
N TYR A 177 -15.10 1.01 3.04
CA TYR A 177 -14.58 -0.35 3.23
C TYR A 177 -14.41 -1.08 1.90
N TYR A 178 -13.24 -1.68 1.68
CA TYR A 178 -12.97 -2.54 0.52
C TYR A 178 -12.68 -3.96 1.04
N ASP A 179 -13.41 -4.94 0.52
CA ASP A 179 -13.08 -6.35 0.74
C ASP A 179 -11.82 -6.73 -0.06
N VAL A 180 -11.22 -7.88 0.26
CA VAL A 180 -9.96 -8.31 -0.33
C VAL A 180 -10.03 -8.43 -1.86
N GLN A 181 -11.17 -8.91 -2.42
CA GLN A 181 -11.33 -9.05 -3.86
C GLN A 181 -11.50 -7.69 -4.54
N SER A 182 -12.33 -6.83 -3.96
CA SER A 182 -12.50 -5.46 -4.45
C SER A 182 -11.22 -4.65 -4.39
N LEU A 183 -10.43 -4.83 -3.33
CA LEU A 183 -9.13 -4.18 -3.19
C LEU A 183 -8.12 -4.72 -4.22
N GLU A 184 -8.09 -6.03 -4.48
CA GLU A 184 -7.24 -6.59 -5.55
C GLU A 184 -7.60 -5.99 -6.92
N ALA A 185 -8.89 -5.82 -7.20
CA ALA A 185 -9.33 -5.14 -8.41
C ALA A 185 -8.91 -3.66 -8.46
N ALA A 186 -9.01 -2.94 -7.34
CA ALA A 186 -8.67 -1.53 -7.25
C ALA A 186 -7.16 -1.25 -7.33
N VAL A 187 -6.32 -2.11 -6.74
CA VAL A 187 -4.85 -1.92 -6.69
C VAL A 187 -4.22 -2.03 -8.08
N ASP A 188 -4.60 -3.05 -8.85
CA ASP A 188 -4.13 -3.20 -10.23
C ASP A 188 -5.29 -3.56 -11.18
N PRO A 189 -6.04 -2.56 -11.65
CA PRO A 189 -7.18 -2.77 -12.54
C PRO A 189 -6.77 -3.42 -13.86
N GLN A 190 -5.55 -3.16 -14.34
CA GLN A 190 -5.07 -3.73 -15.60
C GLN A 190 -4.91 -5.25 -15.51
N SER A 191 -4.31 -5.76 -14.43
CA SER A 191 -4.21 -7.21 -14.26
C SER A 191 -5.56 -7.85 -13.99
N TRP A 192 -6.46 -7.16 -13.27
CA TRP A 192 -7.83 -7.65 -13.07
C TRP A 192 -8.59 -7.83 -14.38
N PHE A 193 -8.64 -6.79 -15.22
CA PHE A 193 -9.37 -6.85 -16.50
C PHE A 193 -8.77 -7.84 -17.50
N LYS A 194 -7.45 -8.06 -17.47
CA LYS A 194 -6.80 -9.10 -18.28
C LYS A 194 -7.22 -10.52 -17.91
N LYS A 195 -7.71 -10.76 -16.68
CA LYS A 195 -8.27 -12.07 -16.29
C LYS A 195 -9.63 -12.35 -16.97
N GLY A 196 -10.28 -11.33 -17.53
CA GLY A 196 -11.61 -11.47 -18.15
C GLY A 196 -12.75 -11.65 -17.13
N LEU A 197 -12.51 -11.35 -15.86
CA LEU A 197 -13.51 -11.43 -14.79
C LEU A 197 -14.38 -10.16 -14.79
N PRO A 198 -15.69 -10.26 -14.46
CA PRO A 198 -16.51 -9.09 -14.22
C PRO A 198 -16.01 -8.31 -13.01
N VAL A 199 -16.31 -7.01 -12.97
CA VAL A 199 -16.05 -6.17 -11.79
C VAL A 199 -16.87 -6.71 -10.62
N PRO A 200 -16.25 -7.09 -9.48
CA PRO A 200 -17.01 -7.57 -8.33
C PRO A 200 -17.76 -6.41 -7.67
N PRO A 201 -18.91 -6.67 -7.02
CA PRO A 201 -19.52 -5.69 -6.14
C PRO A 201 -18.72 -5.62 -4.82
N ARG A 202 -18.54 -4.41 -4.29
CA ARG A 202 -17.97 -4.23 -2.95
C ARG A 202 -18.86 -4.90 -1.91
N ARG A 203 -18.25 -5.63 -0.98
CA ARG A 203 -18.97 -6.23 0.15
C ARG A 203 -19.12 -5.22 1.29
N ALA A 204 -20.14 -5.41 2.12
CA ALA A 204 -20.31 -4.68 3.36
C ALA A 204 -19.21 -5.03 4.37
N PRO A 205 -18.84 -4.08 5.24
CA PRO A 205 -17.87 -4.32 6.30
C PRO A 205 -18.38 -5.40 7.27
N PRO A 206 -17.47 -6.15 7.90
CA PRO A 206 -17.82 -7.06 8.98
C PRO A 206 -18.36 -6.28 10.19
N THR A 207 -19.10 -6.96 11.07
CA THR A 207 -19.76 -6.37 12.25
C THR A 207 -18.81 -5.51 13.10
N SER A 208 -17.55 -5.93 13.26
CA SER A 208 -16.53 -5.19 14.00
C SER A 208 -16.20 -3.81 13.43
N LEU A 209 -16.37 -3.59 12.12
CA LEU A 209 -16.07 -2.32 11.45
C LEU A 209 -17.33 -1.52 11.11
N LEU A 210 -18.51 -2.12 11.26
CA LEU A 210 -19.77 -1.51 10.88
C LEU A 210 -20.04 -0.21 11.65
N GLU A 211 -19.71 -0.18 12.95
CA GLU A 211 -19.79 1.04 13.76
C GLU A 211 -18.90 2.18 13.21
N TYR A 212 -17.68 1.84 12.76
CA TYR A 212 -16.74 2.82 12.22
C TYR A 212 -17.28 3.49 10.96
N TYR A 213 -17.81 2.71 10.02
CA TYR A 213 -18.30 3.19 8.72
C TYR A 213 -19.74 3.75 8.74
N LEU A 214 -20.52 3.46 9.79
CA LEU A 214 -21.80 4.14 10.05
C LEU A 214 -21.61 5.48 10.76
N SER A 215 -20.48 5.68 11.45
CA SER A 215 -20.27 6.89 12.22
C SER A 215 -19.99 8.11 11.33
N PRO A 216 -20.78 9.19 11.44
CA PRO A 216 -20.52 10.44 10.72
C PRO A 216 -19.23 11.12 11.22
N LEU A 217 -18.75 10.78 12.42
CA LEU A 217 -17.46 11.24 12.94
C LEU A 217 -16.31 10.87 11.99
N ASN A 218 -16.35 9.66 11.42
CA ASN A 218 -15.28 9.16 10.55
C ASN A 218 -15.57 9.45 9.07
N ARG A 219 -16.62 10.21 8.74
CA ARG A 219 -17.10 10.45 7.37
C ARG A 219 -17.39 9.13 6.65
N GLY A 220 -17.99 8.19 7.36
CA GLY A 220 -18.28 6.85 6.87
C GLY A 220 -19.25 6.86 5.69
N TYR A 221 -18.95 6.09 4.65
CA TYR A 221 -19.76 6.02 3.43
C TYR A 221 -21.19 5.46 3.61
N LEU A 222 -21.48 4.84 4.76
CA LEU A 222 -22.82 4.34 5.11
C LEU A 222 -23.61 5.34 5.97
N SER A 223 -23.00 6.44 6.38
CA SER A 223 -23.66 7.50 7.15
C SER A 223 -24.41 8.47 6.24
N LYS A 224 -25.40 9.18 6.79
CA LYS A 224 -26.17 10.16 6.03
C LYS A 224 -25.35 11.43 5.83
N ASP A 225 -25.40 12.00 4.62
CA ASP A 225 -24.65 13.22 4.29
C ASP A 225 -25.02 14.41 5.19
N GLU A 226 -26.28 14.52 5.63
CA GLU A 226 -26.73 15.55 6.57
C GLU A 226 -25.98 15.49 7.91
N GLU A 227 -25.87 14.28 8.48
CA GLU A 227 -25.19 14.04 9.75
C GLU A 227 -23.68 14.27 9.61
N ILE A 228 -23.07 13.89 8.47
CA ILE A 228 -21.67 14.18 8.17
C ILE A 228 -21.43 15.70 8.21
N ASN A 229 -22.31 16.47 7.57
CA ASN A 229 -22.18 17.93 7.48
C ASN A 229 -22.31 18.62 8.84
N GLU A 230 -23.16 18.11 9.73
CA GLU A 230 -23.20 18.56 11.12
C GLU A 230 -21.89 18.26 11.86
N MET A 231 -21.34 17.06 11.71
CA MET A 231 -20.09 16.68 12.36
C MET A 231 -18.88 17.45 11.81
N ARG A 232 -18.91 17.85 10.54
CA ARG A 232 -17.93 18.79 9.96
C ARG A 232 -17.93 20.13 10.66
N LYS A 233 -19.11 20.74 10.84
CA LYS A 233 -19.26 22.02 11.56
C LYS A 233 -18.82 21.91 13.02
N LYS A 234 -19.11 20.78 13.67
CA LYS A 234 -18.64 20.53 15.04
C LYS A 234 -17.13 20.39 15.10
N LEU A 235 -16.52 19.66 14.16
CA LEU A 235 -15.06 19.51 14.08
C LEU A 235 -14.40 20.86 13.86
N SER A 236 -14.88 21.65 12.90
CA SER A 236 -14.33 22.98 12.59
C SER A 236 -14.37 23.91 13.80
N LEU A 237 -15.46 23.87 14.58
CA LEU A 237 -15.58 24.61 15.84
C LEU A 237 -14.57 24.14 16.89
N VAL A 238 -14.37 22.83 17.03
CA VAL A 238 -13.44 22.24 18.02
C VAL A 238 -11.99 22.55 17.67
N MET A 239 -11.62 22.45 16.38
CA MET A 239 -10.24 22.64 15.92
C MET A 239 -9.92 24.08 15.53
N GLY A 240 -10.93 24.98 15.51
CA GLY A 240 -10.74 26.41 15.31
C GLY A 240 -10.35 26.81 13.88
N TYR A 241 -10.96 26.19 12.86
CA TYR A 241 -10.76 26.60 11.45
C TYR A 241 -12.09 26.94 10.76
N ASP A 242 -12.01 27.80 9.75
CA ASP A 242 -13.17 28.17 8.94
C ASP A 242 -13.52 27.04 7.96
N HIS A 243 -14.77 26.60 8.02
CA HIS A 243 -15.28 25.59 7.09
C HIS A 243 -15.68 26.25 5.76
N THR A 244 -14.96 25.93 4.68
CA THR A 244 -15.32 26.36 3.31
C THR A 244 -16.32 25.40 2.66
N ALA A 245 -17.16 25.92 1.76
CA ALA A 245 -18.14 25.13 1.01
C ALA A 245 -17.49 23.95 0.23
N GLU A 246 -18.19 22.82 0.22
CA GLU A 246 -17.70 21.54 -0.27
C GLU A 246 -17.38 21.51 -1.76
N LEU A 247 -16.42 20.66 -2.12
CA LEU A 247 -16.32 20.12 -3.46
C LEU A 247 -17.56 19.25 -3.74
N VAL A 248 -18.35 19.63 -4.73
CA VAL A 248 -19.38 18.76 -5.31
C VAL A 248 -18.67 17.79 -6.25
N GLY A 249 -18.29 16.64 -5.71
CA GLY A 249 -17.65 15.55 -6.44
C GLY A 249 -18.56 14.33 -6.58
N GLU A 250 -18.35 13.53 -7.63
CA GLU A 250 -19.05 12.27 -7.82
C GLU A 250 -18.80 11.31 -6.64
N THR A 251 -19.89 10.79 -6.08
CA THR A 251 -19.82 9.77 -5.04
C THR A 251 -19.98 8.39 -5.66
N LYS A 252 -19.11 7.45 -5.27
CA LYS A 252 -19.31 6.05 -5.60
C LYS A 252 -20.50 5.52 -4.81
N SER A 253 -21.31 4.66 -5.44
CA SER A 253 -22.30 3.90 -4.67
C SER A 253 -21.58 2.92 -3.71
N PRO A 254 -22.22 2.51 -2.60
CA PRO A 254 -21.65 1.58 -1.63
C PRO A 254 -21.06 0.31 -2.26
N ASN A 255 -21.72 -0.23 -3.29
CA ASN A 255 -21.32 -1.48 -3.97
C ASN A 255 -20.30 -1.30 -5.10
N GLN A 256 -19.97 -0.06 -5.49
CA GLN A 256 -19.24 0.22 -6.73
C GLN A 256 -17.75 0.48 -6.51
N ILE A 257 -16.85 -0.28 -7.12
CA ILE A 257 -15.40 -0.12 -6.92
C ILE A 257 -14.83 1.12 -7.65
N PHE A 258 -15.16 1.25 -8.94
CA PHE A 258 -14.59 2.25 -9.84
C PHE A 258 -15.60 3.34 -10.18
N HIS A 259 -15.14 4.58 -10.33
CA HIS A 259 -15.96 5.65 -10.91
C HIS A 259 -16.35 5.30 -12.36
N GLY A 260 -17.64 5.47 -12.70
CA GLY A 260 -18.16 5.25 -14.05
C GLY A 260 -18.30 3.78 -14.52
N ILE A 261 -17.81 2.79 -13.76
CA ILE A 261 -17.95 1.36 -14.12
C ILE A 261 -18.79 0.63 -13.05
N PRO A 262 -20.02 0.20 -13.38
CA PRO A 262 -20.87 -0.50 -12.42
C PRO A 262 -20.40 -1.95 -12.20
N ALA A 263 -20.74 -2.50 -11.03
CA ALA A 263 -20.47 -3.90 -10.69
C ALA A 263 -21.14 -4.85 -11.70
N GLY A 264 -20.52 -6.00 -11.94
CA GLY A 264 -20.96 -6.99 -12.93
C GLY A 264 -20.56 -6.68 -14.37
N SER A 265 -20.00 -5.49 -14.64
CA SER A 265 -19.50 -5.15 -15.97
C SER A 265 -18.22 -5.90 -16.31
N VAL A 266 -18.08 -6.33 -17.56
CA VAL A 266 -16.85 -6.90 -18.12
C VAL A 266 -16.21 -5.87 -19.04
N VAL A 267 -14.94 -5.53 -18.77
CA VAL A 267 -14.21 -4.53 -19.56
C VAL A 267 -13.31 -5.25 -20.58
N SER A 268 -13.54 -5.00 -21.87
CA SER A 268 -12.63 -5.46 -22.95
C SER A 268 -11.61 -4.37 -23.24
N LEU A 269 -10.35 -4.65 -22.91
CA LEU A 269 -9.23 -3.75 -23.19
C LEU A 269 -8.90 -3.69 -24.69
N ALA A 270 -9.12 -4.79 -25.42
CA ALA A 270 -8.86 -4.87 -26.86
C ALA A 270 -9.85 -3.99 -27.65
N ASP A 271 -11.13 -4.10 -27.33
CA ASP A 271 -12.20 -3.37 -28.04
C ASP A 271 -12.46 -1.99 -27.46
N LYS A 272 -11.88 -1.67 -26.29
CA LYS A 272 -12.16 -0.46 -25.49
C LYS A 272 -13.64 -0.30 -25.19
N LYS A 273 -14.31 -1.41 -24.85
CA LYS A 273 -15.76 -1.47 -24.58
C LYS A 273 -16.04 -2.04 -23.19
N ILE A 274 -17.15 -1.61 -22.61
CA ILE A 274 -17.69 -2.11 -21.34
C ILE A 274 -18.97 -2.87 -21.65
N PHE A 275 -19.04 -4.12 -21.22
CA PHE A 275 -20.20 -4.99 -21.39
C PHE A 275 -20.92 -5.15 -20.05
N GLY A 276 -22.13 -4.62 -19.95
CA GLY A 276 -22.98 -4.79 -18.76
C GLY A 276 -23.79 -6.09 -18.80
N PRO A 277 -24.28 -6.57 -17.65
CA PRO A 277 -25.13 -7.75 -17.58
C PRO A 277 -26.51 -7.50 -18.22
N THR A 278 -26.92 -8.35 -19.16
CA THR A 278 -28.25 -8.24 -19.82
C THR A 278 -29.35 -8.95 -19.04
N ARG A 279 -29.06 -10.12 -18.47
CA ARG A 279 -30.03 -10.95 -17.75
C ARG A 279 -30.49 -10.26 -16.46
N GLU A 280 -31.80 -10.21 -16.24
CA GLU A 280 -32.39 -9.54 -15.07
C GLU A 280 -31.90 -10.12 -13.74
N GLU A 281 -31.72 -11.45 -13.66
CA GLU A 281 -31.18 -12.12 -12.47
C GLU A 281 -29.79 -11.61 -12.09
N LEU A 282 -28.93 -11.39 -13.09
CA LEU A 282 -27.58 -10.86 -12.88
C LEU A 282 -27.62 -9.38 -12.49
N LYS A 283 -28.50 -8.59 -13.12
CA LYS A 283 -28.70 -7.19 -12.71
C LYS A 283 -29.12 -7.11 -11.24
N LYS A 284 -30.13 -7.88 -10.84
CA LYS A 284 -30.56 -7.98 -9.42
C LYS A 284 -29.45 -8.46 -8.50
N TYR A 285 -28.58 -9.36 -8.96
CA TYR A 285 -27.44 -9.84 -8.17
C TYR A 285 -26.40 -8.75 -7.90
N TYR A 286 -26.06 -7.93 -8.91
CA TYR A 286 -25.01 -6.91 -8.81
C TYR A 286 -25.52 -5.56 -8.29
N GLU A 287 -26.78 -5.23 -8.52
CA GLU A 287 -27.44 -4.02 -8.02
C GLU A 287 -28.11 -4.23 -6.65
N GLY A 288 -28.29 -5.49 -6.24
CA GLY A 288 -28.94 -5.86 -4.99
C GLY A 288 -28.16 -5.47 -3.73
N ASP A 289 -28.73 -5.84 -2.58
CA ASP A 289 -28.26 -5.39 -1.28
C ASP A 289 -26.80 -5.76 -0.99
N LEU A 290 -26.15 -4.90 -0.20
CA LEU A 290 -24.81 -5.10 0.34
C LEU A 290 -24.70 -6.45 1.04
N ARG A 291 -23.83 -7.33 0.51
CA ARG A 291 -23.54 -8.61 1.14
C ARG A 291 -22.41 -8.46 2.13
N SER A 292 -22.56 -9.03 3.32
CA SER A 292 -21.49 -9.02 4.32
C SER A 292 -20.26 -9.79 3.83
N ASP A 293 -19.06 -9.29 4.19
CA ASP A 293 -17.84 -10.04 3.95
C ASP A 293 -17.68 -11.19 4.97
N THR A 294 -17.91 -12.42 4.52
CA THR A 294 -17.81 -13.63 5.35
C THR A 294 -16.39 -14.21 5.41
N ASN A 295 -15.43 -13.66 4.66
CA ASN A 295 -14.08 -14.21 4.58
C ASN A 295 -13.30 -14.17 5.91
N TYR A 296 -13.77 -13.40 6.89
CA TYR A 296 -13.15 -13.26 8.21
C TYR A 296 -14.18 -13.18 9.35
N ALA A 297 -15.30 -13.90 9.22
CA ALA A 297 -16.23 -14.09 10.32
C ALA A 297 -15.57 -14.94 11.43
N CYS A 298 -15.03 -14.27 12.43
CA CYS A 298 -14.91 -14.80 13.78
C CYS A 298 -16.03 -14.20 14.62
#